data_AF-A0A2E7P9H8-F1
#
_entry.id   AF-A0A2E7P9H8-F1
#
_cell.length_a   1.000
_cell.length_b   1.000
_cell.length_c   1.000
_cell.angle_alpha   90.00
_cell.angle_beta   90.00
_cell.angle_gamma   90.00
#
_symmetry.space_group_name_H-M   'P 1'
#
loop_
_entity.id
_entity.type
_entity.pdbx_description
1 polymer ?
#
loop_
_entity_poly.entity_id
_entity_poly.type
_entity_poly.pdbx_seq_one_letter_code
_entity_poly.pdbx_strand_id
1 'polypeptide(L)'
;MDKKSKQLGMSASTAAHRLRVDLLFKFAILSGHKCYHCNGDLVRETFSIEHKKAWLDSADPKAIFFDLDNIAFSHIGCNSANKRHPHQKYFSEDERRAGALKAQREWKRNNYSATARAKKFAERGN
;
A
#
# COMPACT_ATOMS: atom_id res chain seq x y z
N MET A 1 4.95 -10.39 29.05
CA MET A 1 6.00 -9.74 28.24
C MET A 1 7.32 -10.41 28.52
N ASP A 2 8.02 -10.89 27.49
CA ASP A 2 9.36 -11.48 27.64
C ASP A 2 10.42 -10.41 27.96
N LYS A 3 11.59 -10.83 28.48
CA LYS A 3 12.70 -9.94 28.86
C LYS A 3 13.17 -9.04 27.72
N LYS A 4 13.29 -9.58 26.51
CA LYS A 4 13.71 -8.83 25.31
C LYS A 4 12.69 -7.74 24.99
N SER A 5 11.40 -8.08 25.00
CA SER A 5 10.35 -7.09 24.70
C SER A 5 10.33 -5.94 25.71
N LYS A 6 10.57 -6.22 26.99
CA LYS A 6 10.72 -5.16 28.02
C LYS A 6 11.95 -4.29 27.79
N GLN A 7 13.09 -4.89 27.46
CA GLN A 7 14.34 -4.15 27.23
C GLN A 7 14.33 -3.31 25.95
N LEU A 8 13.69 -3.81 24.89
CA LEU A 8 13.64 -3.15 23.58
C LEU A 8 12.49 -2.13 23.46
N GLY A 9 11.54 -2.12 24.40
CA GLY A 9 10.33 -1.29 24.32
C GLY A 9 9.37 -1.69 23.18
N MET A 10 9.61 -2.82 22.52
CA MET A 10 8.82 -3.37 21.42
C MET A 10 9.08 -4.88 21.29
N SER A 11 8.29 -5.57 20.47
CA SER A 11 8.53 -7.00 20.22
C SER A 11 9.90 -7.23 19.57
N ALA A 12 10.57 -8.32 19.93
CA ALA A 12 11.87 -8.67 19.34
C ALA A 12 11.81 -8.80 17.80
N SER A 13 10.69 -9.29 17.25
CA SER A 13 10.46 -9.40 15.81
C SER A 13 10.39 -8.03 15.13
N THR A 14 9.72 -7.06 15.75
CA THR A 14 9.66 -5.67 15.25
C THR A 14 11.03 -5.03 15.27
N ALA A 15 11.79 -5.18 16.35
CA ALA A 15 13.16 -4.67 16.46
C ALA A 15 14.07 -5.28 15.39
N ALA A 16 14.02 -6.60 15.20
CA ALA A 16 14.81 -7.29 14.18
C ALA A 16 14.42 -6.90 12.76
N HIS A 17 13.14 -6.62 12.49
CA HIS A 17 12.71 -6.08 11.20
C HIS A 17 13.29 -4.68 10.97
N ARG A 18 13.15 -3.76 11.95
CA ARG A 18 13.71 -2.39 11.85
C ARG A 18 15.21 -2.42 11.59
N LEU A 19 15.96 -3.21 12.36
CA LEU A 19 17.40 -3.36 12.19
C LEU A 19 17.79 -3.87 10.79
N ARG A 20 17.09 -4.88 10.27
CA ARG A 20 17.34 -5.38 8.91
C ARG A 20 17.09 -4.30 7.85
N VAL A 21 16.03 -3.51 8.00
CA VAL A 21 15.74 -2.40 7.09
C VAL A 21 16.80 -1.31 7.19
N ASP A 22 17.26 -0.97 8.40
CA ASP A 22 18.35 0.01 8.61
C ASP A 22 19.65 -0.43 7.95
N LEU A 23 20.02 -1.70 8.11
CA LEU A 23 21.20 -2.29 7.48
C LEU A 23 21.09 -2.26 5.96
N LEU A 24 19.94 -2.66 5.40
CA LEU A 24 19.70 -2.65 3.96
C LEU A 24 19.73 -1.23 3.39
N PHE A 25 19.13 -0.26 4.07
CA PHE A 25 19.20 1.15 3.68
C PHE A 25 20.66 1.65 3.68
N LYS A 26 21.42 1.35 4.74
CA LYS A 26 22.84 1.74 4.81
C LYS A 26 23.64 1.13 3.64
N PHE A 27 23.43 -0.13 3.32
CA PHE A 27 24.07 -0.76 2.16
C PHE A 27 23.62 -0.13 0.84
N ALA A 28 22.33 0.16 0.68
CA ALA A 28 21.82 0.79 -0.52
C ALA A 28 22.52 2.13 -0.81
N ILE A 29 22.67 2.98 0.23
CA ILE A 29 23.37 4.26 0.11
C ILE A 29 24.86 4.07 -0.20
N LEU A 30 25.54 3.16 0.52
CA LEU A 30 26.98 2.90 0.30
C LEU A 30 27.28 2.34 -1.09
N SER A 31 26.36 1.57 -1.66
CA SER A 31 26.44 1.04 -3.03
C SER A 31 25.97 2.03 -4.09
N GLY A 32 25.59 3.26 -3.72
CA GLY A 32 25.19 4.31 -4.65
C GLY A 32 23.80 4.11 -5.27
N HIS A 33 22.94 3.31 -4.67
CA HIS A 33 21.58 3.13 -5.18
C HIS A 33 20.74 4.39 -5.02
N LYS A 34 19.94 4.65 -6.06
CA LYS A 34 18.92 5.69 -6.10
C LYS A 34 17.53 5.05 -6.21
N CYS A 35 16.49 5.84 -5.98
CA CYS A 35 15.13 5.37 -6.16
C CYS A 35 14.91 4.88 -7.60
N TYR A 36 14.43 3.65 -7.75
CA TYR A 36 14.21 3.01 -9.04
C TYR A 36 13.25 3.78 -9.96
N HIS A 37 12.27 4.49 -9.39
CA HIS A 37 11.23 5.18 -10.16
C HIS A 37 11.60 6.62 -10.52
N CYS A 38 12.12 7.39 -9.56
CA CYS A 38 12.36 8.83 -9.75
C CYS A 38 13.85 9.19 -9.85
N ASN A 39 14.76 8.24 -9.66
CA ASN A 39 16.21 8.43 -9.61
C ASN A 39 16.70 9.42 -8.53
N GLY A 40 15.82 9.79 -7.58
CA GLY A 40 16.18 10.61 -6.42
C GLY A 40 16.92 9.82 -5.35
N ASP A 41 17.56 10.54 -4.43
CA ASP A 41 18.27 9.91 -3.31
C ASP A 41 17.30 9.23 -2.35
N LEU A 42 17.70 8.08 -1.84
CA LEU A 42 16.88 7.30 -0.91
C LEU A 42 16.90 7.94 0.47
N VAL A 43 15.74 7.98 1.11
CA VAL A 43 15.56 8.54 2.45
C VAL A 43 15.04 7.43 3.35
N ARG A 44 15.59 7.29 4.57
CA ARG A 44 15.34 6.13 5.42
C ARG A 44 13.86 5.98 5.77
N GLU A 45 13.19 7.08 6.09
CA GLU A 45 11.81 7.13 6.53
C GLU A 45 10.85 6.66 5.44
N THR A 46 11.22 6.87 4.18
CA THR A 46 10.44 6.48 3.00
C THR A 46 11.08 5.33 2.23
N PHE A 47 12.06 4.62 2.79
CA PHE A 47 12.75 3.54 2.10
C PHE A 47 11.86 2.31 1.93
N SER A 48 11.85 1.75 0.71
CA SER A 48 11.11 0.56 0.33
C SER A 48 11.97 -0.38 -0.51
N ILE A 49 11.62 -1.66 -0.48
CA ILE A 49 12.20 -2.73 -1.30
C ILE A 49 11.07 -3.29 -2.14
N GLU A 50 11.26 -3.42 -3.44
CA GLU A 50 10.24 -3.89 -4.37
C GLU A 50 10.78 -4.82 -5.44
N HIS A 51 9.88 -5.57 -6.08
CA HIS A 51 10.16 -6.31 -7.30
C HIS A 51 9.92 -5.41 -8.52
N LYS A 52 10.89 -5.31 -9.42
CA LYS A 52 10.79 -4.57 -10.69
C LYS A 52 9.66 -5.15 -11.56
N LYS A 53 9.61 -6.48 -11.66
CA LYS A 53 8.60 -7.26 -12.40
C LYS A 53 7.62 -7.95 -11.44
N ALA A 54 6.38 -8.10 -11.90
CA ALA A 54 5.38 -8.91 -11.20
C ALA A 54 5.86 -10.35 -11.09
N TRP A 55 5.79 -10.95 -9.89
CA TRP A 55 6.15 -12.34 -9.70
C TRP A 55 4.94 -13.27 -9.59
N LEU A 56 3.83 -12.82 -8.96
CA LEU A 56 2.72 -13.68 -8.55
C LEU A 56 2.11 -14.51 -9.70
N ASP A 57 1.88 -13.90 -10.86
CA ASP A 57 1.24 -14.52 -12.03
C ASP A 57 2.24 -14.77 -13.19
N SER A 58 3.53 -14.85 -12.87
CA SER A 58 4.57 -15.14 -13.87
C SER A 58 4.68 -16.63 -14.18
N ALA A 59 5.41 -16.99 -15.25
CA ALA A 59 5.59 -18.39 -15.64
C ALA A 59 6.33 -19.22 -14.57
N ASP A 60 7.25 -18.61 -13.83
CA ASP A 60 7.91 -19.20 -12.67
C ASP A 60 7.97 -18.18 -11.50
N PRO A 61 6.89 -18.08 -10.70
CA PRO A 61 6.79 -17.13 -9.61
C PRO A 61 7.89 -17.27 -8.55
N LYS A 62 8.33 -18.50 -8.30
CA LYS A 62 9.34 -18.78 -7.27
C LYS A 62 10.70 -18.28 -7.71
N ALA A 63 11.11 -18.58 -8.95
CA ALA A 63 12.36 -18.08 -9.49
C ALA A 63 12.37 -16.55 -9.52
N ILE A 64 11.31 -15.92 -10.02
CA ILE A 64 11.22 -14.47 -10.17
C ILE A 64 11.13 -13.75 -8.82
N PHE A 65 10.55 -14.37 -7.79
CA PHE A 65 10.49 -13.81 -6.45
C PHE A 65 11.88 -13.69 -5.80
N PHE A 66 12.74 -14.69 -6.01
CA PHE A 66 14.09 -14.76 -5.43
C PHE A 66 15.21 -14.23 -6.35
N ASP A 67 14.87 -13.81 -7.56
CA ASP A 67 15.80 -13.15 -8.48
C ASP A 67 16.24 -11.79 -7.92
N LEU A 68 17.52 -11.68 -7.54
CA LEU A 68 18.09 -10.45 -6.98
C LEU A 68 18.16 -9.32 -8.00
N ASP A 69 18.28 -9.63 -9.29
CA ASP A 69 18.26 -8.61 -10.36
C ASP A 69 16.85 -8.03 -10.55
N ASN A 70 15.82 -8.76 -10.11
CA ASN A 70 14.45 -8.29 -10.06
C ASN A 70 14.15 -7.45 -8.80
N ILE A 71 15.09 -7.31 -7.85
CA ILE A 71 14.90 -6.48 -6.66
C ILE A 71 15.41 -5.06 -6.91
N ALA A 72 14.67 -4.07 -6.40
CA ALA A 72 15.04 -2.67 -6.43
C ALA A 72 14.74 -1.96 -5.11
N PHE A 73 15.34 -0.78 -4.95
CA PHE A 73 15.10 0.13 -3.84
C PHE A 73 14.37 1.38 -4.33
N SER A 74 13.43 1.89 -3.54
CA SER A 74 12.62 3.04 -3.92
C SER A 74 12.05 3.78 -2.73
N HIS A 75 11.41 4.92 -2.99
CA HIS A 75 10.55 5.56 -2.01
C HIS A 75 9.21 4.83 -1.91
N ILE A 76 8.66 4.70 -0.70
CA ILE A 76 7.33 4.13 -0.43
C ILE A 76 6.26 4.84 -1.28
N GLY A 77 6.33 6.17 -1.39
CA GLY A 77 5.44 6.97 -2.24
C GLY A 77 5.52 6.57 -3.72
N CYS A 78 6.73 6.41 -4.25
CA CYS A 78 6.93 5.99 -5.65
C CYS A 78 6.44 4.56 -5.89
N ASN A 79 6.79 3.62 -5.02
CA ASN A 79 6.37 2.22 -5.12
C ASN A 79 4.83 2.10 -5.09
N SER A 80 4.20 2.75 -4.09
CA SER A 80 2.74 2.73 -3.96
C SER A 80 2.01 3.39 -5.14
N ALA A 81 2.57 4.44 -5.73
CA ALA A 81 2.03 5.07 -6.93
C ALA A 81 2.10 4.14 -8.16
N ASN A 82 3.10 3.25 -8.22
CA ASN A 82 3.25 2.26 -9.28
C ASN A 82 2.52 0.92 -8.99
N LYS A 83 1.61 0.90 -8.01
CA LYS A 83 0.83 -0.29 -7.69
C LYS A 83 -0.09 -0.65 -8.85
N ARG A 84 -0.11 -1.95 -9.21
CA ARG A 84 -1.04 -2.48 -10.22
C ARG A 84 -2.48 -2.50 -9.69
N HIS A 85 -3.43 -2.11 -10.54
CA HIS A 85 -4.87 -2.13 -10.25
C HIS A 85 -5.56 -3.24 -11.05
N PRO A 86 -5.50 -4.51 -10.61
CA PRO A 86 -6.07 -5.64 -11.37
C PRO A 86 -7.59 -5.55 -11.55
N HIS A 87 -8.27 -4.79 -10.68
CA HIS A 87 -9.71 -4.52 -10.77
C HIS A 87 -9.98 -3.05 -11.07
N GLN A 88 -9.13 -2.40 -11.86
CA GLN A 88 -9.37 -1.03 -12.29
C GLN A 88 -10.72 -0.96 -13.02
N LYS A 89 -11.71 -0.37 -12.33
CA LYS A 89 -13.09 -0.32 -12.80
C LYS A 89 -13.34 0.79 -13.83
N TYR A 90 -12.51 1.82 -13.80
CA TYR A 90 -12.63 3.01 -14.64
C TYR A 90 -11.28 3.32 -15.26
N PHE A 91 -11.25 3.55 -16.57
CA PHE A 91 -10.05 3.78 -17.37
C PHE A 91 -9.84 5.26 -17.69
N SER A 92 -10.80 6.13 -17.35
CA SER A 92 -10.68 7.58 -17.45
C SER A 92 -11.19 8.32 -16.20
N GLU A 93 -10.78 9.58 -16.05
CA GLU A 93 -11.32 10.47 -15.02
C GLU A 93 -12.83 10.65 -15.14
N ASP A 94 -13.34 10.79 -16.36
CA ASP A 94 -14.75 11.03 -16.62
C ASP A 94 -15.61 9.82 -16.26
N GLU A 95 -15.16 8.60 -16.60
CA GLU A 95 -15.81 7.36 -16.17
C GLU A 95 -15.85 7.24 -14.65
N ARG A 96 -14.74 7.57 -13.97
CA ARG A 96 -14.65 7.57 -12.51
C ARG A 96 -15.65 8.56 -11.91
N ARG A 97 -15.73 9.78 -12.44
CA ARG A 97 -16.69 10.81 -11.99
C ARG A 97 -18.13 10.37 -12.20
N ALA A 98 -18.45 9.84 -13.39
CA ALA A 98 -19.78 9.33 -13.70
C ALA A 98 -20.18 8.16 -12.77
N GLY A 99 -19.26 7.24 -12.51
CA GLY A 99 -19.43 6.14 -11.56
C GLY A 99 -19.70 6.62 -10.14
N ALA A 100 -18.95 7.62 -9.66
CA ALA A 100 -19.14 8.22 -8.34
C ALA A 100 -20.50 8.92 -8.24
N LEU A 101 -20.92 9.67 -9.27
CA LEU A 101 -22.24 10.31 -9.33
C LEU A 101 -23.37 9.28 -9.31
N LYS A 102 -23.24 8.16 -10.05
CA LYS A 102 -24.22 7.07 -10.05
C LYS A 102 -24.35 6.45 -8.65
N ALA A 103 -23.22 6.11 -8.02
CA ALA A 103 -23.21 5.56 -6.66
C ALA A 103 -23.82 6.54 -5.65
N GLN A 104 -23.53 7.84 -5.77
CA GLN A 104 -24.12 8.86 -4.89
C GLN A 104 -25.63 8.96 -5.07
N ARG A 105 -26.13 8.95 -6.32
CA ARG A 105 -27.58 8.95 -6.61
C ARG A 105 -28.27 7.74 -6.02
N GLU A 106 -27.68 6.56 -6.18
CA GLU A 106 -28.20 5.31 -5.64
C GLU A 106 -28.20 5.30 -4.11
N TRP A 107 -27.12 5.74 -3.48
CA TRP A 107 -27.06 5.90 -2.03
C TRP A 107 -28.14 6.85 -1.51
N LYS A 108 -28.33 8.01 -2.17
CA LYS A 108 -29.38 8.98 -1.82
C LYS A 108 -30.78 8.37 -1.97
N ARG A 109 -31.04 7.61 -3.03
CA ARG A 109 -32.32 6.90 -3.23
C ARG A 109 -32.60 5.94 -2.08
N ASN A 110 -31.59 5.17 -1.65
CA ASN A 110 -31.77 4.13 -0.65
C ASN A 110 -31.80 4.68 0.79
N ASN A 111 -31.06 5.76 1.08
CA ASN A 111 -30.89 6.29 2.45
C ASN A 111 -31.66 7.58 2.74
N TYR A 112 -32.13 8.27 1.71
CA TYR A 112 -32.85 9.55 1.81
C TYR A 112 -34.26 9.49 1.20
N SER A 113 -34.78 8.28 0.97
CA SER A 113 -36.20 8.07 0.66
C SER A 113 -37.08 8.47 1.85
N ALA A 114 -38.34 8.82 1.58
CA ALA A 114 -39.31 9.14 2.63
C ALA A 114 -39.47 7.97 3.62
N THR A 115 -39.46 6.74 3.10
CA THR A 115 -39.54 5.50 3.88
C THR A 115 -38.29 5.26 4.74
N ALA A 116 -37.09 5.42 4.20
CA ALA A 116 -35.85 5.29 4.98
C ALA A 116 -35.69 6.39 6.05
N ARG A 117 -36.14 7.61 5.75
CA ARG A 117 -36.18 8.71 6.73
C ARG A 117 -37.18 8.43 7.84
N ALA A 118 -38.41 8.02 7.51
CA ALA A 118 -39.44 7.66 8.48
C ALA A 118 -38.99 6.51 9.39
N LYS A 119 -38.33 5.48 8.82
CA LYS A 119 -37.74 4.37 9.58
C LYS A 119 -36.66 4.86 10.56
N LYS A 120 -35.72 5.71 10.12
CA LYS A 120 -34.70 6.28 11.00
C LYS A 120 -35.27 7.15 12.13
N PHE A 121 -36.36 7.89 11.87
CA PHE A 121 -37.04 8.67 12.90
C PHE A 121 -37.73 7.75 13.92
N ALA A 122 -38.37 6.68 13.48
CA ALA A 122 -38.99 5.68 14.36
C ALA A 122 -37.95 4.90 15.19
N GLU A 123 -36.75 4.65 14.65
CA GLU A 123 -35.65 3.98 15.37
C GLU A 123 -34.90 4.91 16.36
N ARG A 124 -35.07 6.24 16.25
CA ARG A 124 -34.39 7.25 17.07
C ARG A 124 -35.24 7.85 18.21
N GLY A 125 -36.45 7.36 18.43
CA GLY A 125 -37.22 7.63 19.65
C GLY A 125 -37.63 6.28 20.26
N ASN A 126 -37.30 5.94 21.51
CA ASN A 126 -36.89 6.78 22.65
C ASN A 126 -35.40 7.10 22.75
#